data_AF-A0AA45TVB6-F1
#
_entry.id   AF-A0AA45TVB6-F1
#
_cell.length_a   1.000
_cell.length_b   1.000
_cell.length_c   1.000
_cell.angle_alpha   90.00
_cell.angle_beta   90.00
_cell.angle_gamma   90.00
#
_symmetry.space_group_name_H-M   'P 1'
#
loop_
_entity.id
_entity.type
_entity.pdbx_description
1 polymer ?
#
loop_
_entity_poly.entity_id
_entity_poly.type
_entity_poly.pdbx_seq_one_letter_code
_entity_poly.pdbx_strand_id
1 'polypeptide(L)'
;MAVRRIGGCVLLFLLPFLATADGGVSDKPACPDVGLAVLLSEKVLGQGGVQALEMEEPVTGPSGTEFRVRSFRSARRVAVQLEFSGGMPLSSRAVRASLIGPNHQTLKIVEVIEVALGSEDGTARIIVEAEAQPREARGVYTLELQDAEGTRLLVLPRVRFPSI
;
A
#
# COMPACT_ATOMS: atom_id res chain seq x y z
N MET A 1 62.89 25.69 7.31
CA MET A 1 62.23 24.64 6.49
C MET A 1 61.99 23.45 7.42
N ALA A 2 60.82 22.91 7.74
CA ALA A 2 59.39 23.05 7.39
C ALA A 2 58.61 22.67 8.70
N VAL A 3 57.65 23.42 9.26
CA VAL A 3 56.20 23.58 8.95
C VAL A 3 55.46 22.23 8.82
N ARG A 4 54.38 21.84 9.52
CA ARG A 4 53.54 22.33 10.67
C ARG A 4 52.50 21.23 11.02
N ARG A 5 52.09 21.15 12.31
CA ARG A 5 50.76 20.82 12.94
C ARG A 5 50.09 19.47 12.61
N ILE A 6 49.21 18.84 13.42
CA ILE A 6 48.13 19.27 14.35
C ILE A 6 48.00 18.14 15.41
N GLY A 7 48.14 18.37 16.73
CA GLY A 7 47.03 18.65 17.68
C GLY A 7 46.41 17.34 18.21
N GLY A 8 46.23 17.05 19.51
CA GLY A 8 46.40 17.80 20.75
C GLY A 8 45.55 17.12 21.85
N CYS A 9 46.05 17.17 23.09
CA CYS A 9 45.32 17.13 24.38
C CYS A 9 44.59 15.86 24.87
N VAL A 10 45.29 15.14 25.75
CA VAL A 10 44.97 14.88 27.18
C VAL A 10 43.50 14.94 27.61
N LEU A 11 42.98 13.88 28.22
CA LEU A 11 42.12 14.01 29.41
C LEU A 11 42.11 12.75 30.30
N LEU A 12 42.58 12.95 31.53
CA LEU A 12 42.35 12.12 32.70
C LEU A 12 40.85 11.91 32.91
N PHE A 13 40.40 10.66 33.06
CA PHE A 13 39.12 10.37 33.69
C PHE A 13 39.36 9.62 35.00
N LEU A 14 39.12 10.36 36.08
CA LEU A 14 38.89 9.88 37.43
C LEU A 14 37.36 9.75 37.63
N LEU A 15 36.96 8.71 38.36
CA LEU A 15 35.66 8.46 39.06
C LEU A 15 34.52 7.80 38.24
N PRO A 16 33.50 7.22 38.91
CA PRO A 16 33.51 6.23 40.00
C PRO A 16 32.52 5.06 39.74
N PHE A 17 32.43 4.11 40.68
CA PHE A 17 31.32 3.14 40.81
C PHE A 17 29.95 3.76 40.47
N LEU A 18 29.09 3.04 39.72
CA LEU A 18 27.67 2.83 40.04
C LEU A 18 26.91 2.00 38.98
N ALA A 19 26.08 1.10 39.52
CA ALA A 19 24.81 0.59 39.00
C ALA A 19 24.81 -0.35 37.77
N THR A 20 24.67 -1.65 38.08
CA THR A 20 23.87 -2.58 37.27
C THR A 20 22.47 -1.99 37.13
N ALA A 21 22.13 -1.54 35.93
CA ALA A 21 20.75 -1.42 35.48
C ALA A 21 20.62 -2.38 34.31
N ASP A 22 20.10 -3.56 34.62
CA ASP A 22 19.67 -4.56 33.64
C ASP A 22 18.41 -4.02 32.94
N GLY A 23 18.63 -3.09 32.01
CA GLY A 23 17.61 -2.57 31.12
C GLY A 23 17.55 -3.46 29.90
N GLY A 24 16.89 -4.61 30.04
CA GLY A 24 16.49 -5.44 28.90
C GLY A 24 15.57 -4.64 27.98
N VAL A 25 16.16 -3.89 27.05
CA VAL A 25 15.49 -3.51 25.81
C VAL A 25 15.17 -4.83 25.13
N SER A 26 13.92 -5.26 25.28
CA SER A 26 13.34 -6.27 24.41
C SER A 26 13.27 -5.62 23.02
N ASP A 27 14.37 -5.73 22.28
CA ASP A 27 14.38 -5.63 20.82
C ASP A 27 13.55 -6.81 20.30
N LYS A 28 12.23 -6.72 20.49
CA LYS A 28 11.30 -7.54 19.74
C LYS A 28 11.41 -7.00 18.32
N PRO A 29 11.97 -7.76 17.36
CA PRO A 29 11.97 -7.32 15.98
C PRO A 29 10.51 -7.01 15.64
N ALA A 30 10.24 -5.76 15.29
CA ALA A 30 8.95 -5.39 14.76
C ALA A 30 8.71 -6.32 13.57
N CYS A 31 7.71 -7.21 13.68
CA CYS A 31 7.31 -7.99 12.51
C CYS A 31 7.08 -6.98 11.38
N PRO A 32 7.74 -7.15 10.22
CA PRO A 32 7.51 -6.25 9.11
C PRO A 32 6.01 -6.21 8.83
N ASP A 33 5.44 -5.00 8.79
CA ASP A 33 4.06 -4.77 8.37
C ASP A 33 3.99 -5.14 6.88
N VAL A 34 3.70 -6.42 6.59
CA VAL A 34 3.53 -6.88 5.21
C VAL A 34 2.24 -6.25 4.67
N GLY A 35 2.39 -5.38 3.67
CA GLY A 35 1.30 -4.61 3.09
C GLY A 35 0.20 -5.48 2.47
N LEU A 36 -1.03 -4.97 2.45
CA LEU A 36 -2.16 -5.66 1.82
C LEU A 36 -1.89 -5.95 0.34
N ALA A 37 -1.25 -5.03 -0.38
CA ALA A 37 -0.96 -5.20 -1.79
C ALA A 37 -0.07 -6.42 -2.06
N VAL A 38 0.99 -6.59 -1.27
CA VAL A 38 1.90 -7.75 -1.36
C VAL A 38 1.16 -9.06 -1.00
N LEU A 39 0.36 -9.05 0.07
CA LEU A 39 -0.42 -10.25 0.44
C LEU A 39 -1.41 -10.65 -0.65
N LEU A 40 -2.03 -9.66 -1.31
CA LEU A 40 -2.95 -9.85 -2.41
C LEU A 40 -2.24 -10.35 -3.69
N SER A 41 -1.06 -9.81 -4.01
CA SER A 41 -0.30 -10.21 -5.20
C SER A 41 0.16 -11.65 -5.11
N GLU A 42 0.61 -12.08 -3.94
CA GLU A 42 1.07 -13.45 -3.67
C GLU A 42 -0.08 -14.44 -3.44
N LYS A 43 -1.34 -13.97 -3.40
CA LYS A 43 -2.53 -14.79 -3.06
C LYS A 43 -2.44 -15.43 -1.65
N VAL A 44 -1.78 -14.78 -0.68
CA VAL A 44 -1.46 -15.33 0.67
C VAL A 44 -2.41 -14.84 1.79
N LEU A 45 -3.59 -14.31 1.46
CA LEU A 45 -4.54 -13.87 2.49
C LEU A 45 -5.06 -15.05 3.35
N GLY A 46 -4.61 -15.13 4.59
CA GLY A 46 -5.11 -16.05 5.63
C GLY A 46 -6.37 -15.54 6.34
N GLN A 47 -6.98 -16.37 7.20
CA GLN A 47 -8.29 -16.11 7.82
C GLN A 47 -8.33 -14.99 8.90
N GLY A 48 -7.20 -14.34 9.23
CA GLY A 48 -7.13 -13.38 10.33
C GLY A 48 -6.72 -11.97 9.88
N GLY A 49 -7.53 -10.95 10.21
CA GLY A 49 -7.12 -9.54 10.20
C GLY A 49 -7.37 -8.75 8.91
N VAL A 50 -7.84 -9.40 7.83
CA VAL A 50 -8.25 -8.74 6.59
C VAL A 50 -9.68 -9.14 6.26
N GLN A 51 -10.57 -8.16 6.11
CA GLN A 51 -11.90 -8.39 5.55
C GLN A 51 -11.91 -8.03 4.07
N ALA A 52 -12.79 -8.68 3.30
CA ALA A 52 -12.98 -8.42 1.87
C ALA A 52 -14.45 -8.08 1.58
N LEU A 53 -14.68 -7.22 0.59
CA LEU A 53 -15.99 -6.86 0.07
C LEU A 53 -15.93 -6.85 -1.46
N GLU A 54 -16.82 -7.60 -2.11
CA GLU A 54 -16.96 -7.62 -3.57
C GLU A 54 -18.01 -6.58 -4.01
N MET A 55 -17.76 -5.91 -5.13
CA MET A 55 -18.76 -5.02 -5.73
C MET A 55 -19.78 -5.85 -6.51
N GLU A 56 -21.07 -5.57 -6.29
CA GLU A 56 -22.19 -6.35 -6.86
C GLU A 56 -22.28 -6.21 -8.40
N GLU A 57 -21.84 -5.09 -8.95
CA GLU A 57 -21.90 -4.81 -10.38
C GLU A 57 -20.48 -4.80 -10.97
N PRO A 58 -20.21 -5.59 -12.04
CA PRO A 58 -18.96 -5.49 -12.75
C PRO A 58 -18.83 -4.12 -13.40
N VAL A 59 -17.61 -3.58 -13.41
CA VAL A 59 -17.35 -2.26 -13.96
C VAL A 59 -16.76 -2.39 -15.36
N THR A 60 -17.26 -1.61 -16.31
CA THR A 60 -16.74 -1.60 -17.69
C THR A 60 -15.79 -0.43 -17.89
N GLY A 61 -14.57 -0.72 -18.34
CA GLY A 61 -13.57 0.27 -18.68
C GLY A 61 -13.80 0.95 -20.03
N PRO A 62 -12.98 1.97 -20.35
CA PRO A 62 -13.08 2.72 -21.60
C PRO A 62 -12.90 1.86 -22.87
N SER A 63 -12.20 0.72 -22.76
CA SER A 63 -11.99 -0.23 -23.87
C SER A 63 -13.04 -1.34 -23.92
N GLY A 64 -14.10 -1.28 -23.12
CA GLY A 64 -15.08 -2.37 -22.97
C GLY A 64 -14.61 -3.52 -22.09
N THR A 65 -13.43 -3.42 -21.47
CA THR A 65 -12.91 -4.41 -20.52
C THR A 65 -13.79 -4.47 -19.27
N GLU A 66 -14.22 -5.67 -18.89
CA GLU A 66 -14.98 -5.90 -17.67
C GLU A 66 -14.04 -6.15 -16.48
N PHE A 67 -14.32 -5.49 -15.35
CA PHE A 67 -13.56 -5.59 -14.11
C PHE A 67 -14.40 -6.23 -13.01
N ARG A 68 -13.83 -7.25 -12.37
CA ARG A 68 -14.25 -7.69 -11.04
C ARG A 68 -13.50 -6.87 -10.01
N VAL A 69 -14.24 -6.20 -9.14
CA VAL A 69 -13.65 -5.29 -8.14
C VAL A 69 -13.91 -5.82 -6.74
N ARG A 70 -12.82 -5.94 -5.97
CA ARG A 70 -12.86 -6.30 -4.54
C ARG A 70 -12.12 -5.26 -3.74
N SER A 71 -12.63 -4.94 -2.57
CA SER A 71 -11.97 -4.08 -1.61
C SER A 71 -11.64 -4.84 -0.34
N PHE A 72 -10.59 -4.40 0.34
CA PHE A 72 -10.04 -5.04 1.52
C PHE A 72 -9.78 -4.01 2.59
N ARG A 73 -9.87 -4.43 3.85
CA ARG A 73 -9.54 -3.57 4.99
C ARG A 73 -8.78 -4.34 6.05
N SER A 74 -7.70 -3.73 6.53
CA SER A 74 -7.01 -4.06 7.76
C SER A 74 -7.11 -2.89 8.76
N ALA A 75 -6.45 -3.00 9.91
CA ALA A 75 -6.52 -1.99 10.97
C ALA A 75 -6.13 -0.57 10.53
N ARG A 76 -5.18 -0.44 9.59
CA ARG A 76 -4.61 0.85 9.16
C ARG A 76 -4.46 1.01 7.65
N ARG A 77 -4.91 0.02 6.89
CA ARG A 77 -4.81 -0.01 5.43
C ARG A 77 -6.13 -0.41 4.82
N VAL A 78 -6.34 0.08 3.61
CA VAL A 78 -7.37 -0.43 2.71
C VAL A 78 -6.72 -0.77 1.38
N ALA A 79 -7.30 -1.73 0.68
CA ALA A 79 -6.86 -2.05 -0.68
C ALA A 79 -8.05 -2.23 -1.62
N VAL A 80 -7.83 -1.97 -2.90
CA VAL A 80 -8.78 -2.26 -3.99
C VAL A 80 -8.05 -3.12 -5.01
N GLN A 81 -8.61 -4.28 -5.32
CA GLN A 81 -8.17 -5.17 -6.38
C GLN A 81 -9.15 -5.07 -7.55
N LEU A 82 -8.61 -4.80 -8.72
CA LEU A 82 -9.30 -4.92 -10.00
C LEU A 82 -8.76 -6.16 -10.69
N GLU A 83 -9.65 -7.06 -11.09
CA GLU A 83 -9.33 -8.27 -11.83
C GLU A 83 -10.02 -8.23 -13.20
N PHE A 84 -9.28 -8.53 -14.27
CA PHE A 84 -9.78 -8.42 -15.65
C PHE A 84 -9.06 -9.39 -16.59
N SER A 85 -9.76 -9.79 -17.65
CA SER A 85 -9.22 -10.61 -18.73
C SER A 85 -8.77 -9.75 -19.91
N GLY A 86 -7.72 -10.19 -20.62
CA GLY A 86 -7.21 -9.52 -21.81
C GLY A 86 -6.02 -8.59 -21.55
N GLY A 87 -5.78 -7.66 -22.46
CA GLY A 87 -4.64 -6.72 -22.38
C GLY A 87 -4.80 -5.72 -21.23
N MET A 88 -3.67 -5.18 -20.74
CA MET A 88 -3.66 -4.16 -19.71
C MET A 88 -4.51 -2.94 -20.13
N PRO A 89 -5.49 -2.48 -19.32
CA PRO A 89 -6.39 -1.40 -19.70
C PRO A 89 -5.66 -0.04 -19.83
N LEU A 90 -4.55 0.11 -19.10
CA LEU A 90 -3.67 1.27 -19.13
C LEU A 90 -2.37 0.84 -19.81
N SER A 91 -1.94 1.58 -20.84
CA SER A 91 -0.86 1.13 -21.74
C SER A 91 0.55 1.40 -21.25
N SER A 92 0.73 1.94 -20.04
CA SER A 92 2.05 2.22 -19.47
C SER A 92 2.20 1.60 -18.09
N ARG A 93 3.42 1.10 -17.85
CA ARG A 93 3.89 0.32 -16.69
C ARG A 93 3.88 1.10 -15.36
N ALA A 94 3.20 2.24 -15.31
CA ALA A 94 3.17 3.13 -14.17
C ALA A 94 1.78 3.75 -14.05
N VAL A 95 0.90 3.01 -13.39
CA VAL A 95 -0.43 3.51 -13.04
C VAL A 95 -0.35 4.44 -11.83
N ARG A 96 -0.84 5.67 -12.00
CA ARG A 96 -1.10 6.59 -10.89
C ARG A 96 -2.48 6.28 -10.33
N ALA A 97 -2.59 6.20 -9.00
CA ALA A 97 -3.87 5.95 -8.34
C ALA A 97 -4.26 7.11 -7.43
N SER A 98 -5.58 7.31 -7.27
CA SER A 98 -6.15 8.20 -6.26
C SER A 98 -7.42 7.59 -5.69
N LEU A 99 -7.55 7.58 -4.36
CA LEU A 99 -8.77 7.16 -3.67
C LEU A 99 -9.42 8.36 -3.01
N ILE A 100 -10.49 8.85 -3.63
CA ILE A 100 -11.16 10.09 -3.26
C ILE A 100 -12.44 9.75 -2.52
N GLY A 101 -12.51 10.15 -1.26
CA GLY A 101 -13.62 9.87 -0.35
C GLY A 101 -14.58 11.05 -0.17
N PRO A 102 -15.44 10.96 0.84
CA PRO A 102 -16.35 12.04 1.22
C PRO A 102 -15.60 13.36 1.47
N ASN A 103 -16.24 14.48 1.13
CA ASN A 103 -15.67 15.82 1.26
C ASN A 103 -14.34 16.02 0.50
N HIS A 104 -14.13 15.25 -0.58
CA HIS A 104 -12.91 15.29 -1.39
C HIS A 104 -11.63 14.93 -0.62
N GLN A 105 -11.74 14.17 0.47
CA GLN A 105 -10.58 13.62 1.17
C GLN A 105 -9.89 12.58 0.28
N THR A 106 -8.61 12.76 0.00
CA THR A 106 -7.80 11.74 -0.70
C THR A 106 -7.04 10.88 0.30
N LEU A 107 -7.19 9.57 0.22
CA LEU A 107 -6.36 8.65 0.99
C LEU A 107 -4.94 8.60 0.42
N LYS A 108 -3.95 8.48 1.32
CA LYS A 108 -2.55 8.39 0.92
C LYS A 108 -2.29 7.01 0.32
N ILE A 109 -2.04 6.97 -0.99
CA ILE A 109 -1.64 5.76 -1.69
C ILE A 109 -0.26 5.31 -1.19
N VAL A 110 -0.16 4.03 -0.90
CA VAL A 110 1.03 3.35 -0.40
C VAL A 110 1.71 2.63 -1.54
N GLU A 111 0.91 1.89 -2.32
CA GLU A 111 1.42 1.04 -3.36
C GLU A 111 0.38 0.82 -4.46
N VAL A 112 0.86 0.67 -5.68
CA VAL A 112 0.08 0.18 -6.83
C VAL A 112 0.87 -0.97 -7.44
N ILE A 113 0.31 -2.18 -7.41
CA ILE A 113 0.91 -3.38 -7.99
C ILE A 113 0.11 -3.80 -9.22
N GLU A 114 0.80 -3.95 -10.34
CA GLU A 114 0.26 -4.57 -11.55
C GLU A 114 0.75 -6.02 -11.61
N VAL A 115 -0.17 -6.97 -11.50
CA VAL A 115 0.11 -8.39 -11.69
C VAL A 115 -0.31 -8.75 -13.10
N ALA A 116 0.67 -9.07 -13.94
CA ALA A 116 0.45 -9.47 -15.32
C ALA A 116 -0.36 -10.77 -15.42
N LEU A 117 -0.86 -11.06 -16.62
CA LEU A 117 -1.57 -12.30 -16.93
C LEU A 117 -0.76 -13.51 -16.45
N GLY A 118 -1.28 -14.20 -15.44
CA GLY A 118 -0.72 -15.48 -15.01
C GLY A 118 -1.00 -16.56 -16.05
N SER A 119 -0.05 -17.47 -16.25
CA SER A 119 -0.17 -18.60 -17.17
C SER A 119 -1.31 -19.57 -16.84
N GLU A 120 -1.81 -19.55 -15.60
CA GLU A 120 -2.84 -20.48 -15.11
C GLU A 120 -4.26 -19.97 -15.33
N ASP A 121 -4.51 -18.67 -15.10
CA ASP A 121 -5.87 -18.12 -15.02
C ASP A 121 -6.21 -17.13 -16.16
N GLY A 122 -5.23 -16.76 -17.00
CA GLY A 122 -5.44 -15.81 -18.11
C GLY A 122 -5.97 -14.44 -17.68
N THR A 123 -5.75 -14.08 -16.41
CA THR A 123 -6.35 -12.92 -15.76
C THR A 123 -5.27 -12.04 -15.14
N ALA A 124 -5.38 -10.73 -15.35
CA ALA A 124 -4.47 -9.72 -14.83
C ALA A 124 -5.12 -8.96 -13.68
N ARG A 125 -4.30 -8.34 -12.83
CA ARG A 125 -4.79 -7.59 -11.66
C ARG A 125 -4.07 -6.27 -11.48
N ILE A 126 -4.82 -5.28 -11.02
CA ILE A 126 -4.27 -4.05 -10.43
C ILE A 126 -4.67 -4.05 -8.97
N ILE A 127 -3.72 -3.85 -8.07
CA ILE A 127 -3.96 -3.73 -6.63
C ILE A 127 -3.50 -2.36 -6.19
N VAL A 128 -4.39 -1.58 -5.58
CA VAL A 128 -4.09 -0.28 -5.00
C VAL A 128 -4.23 -0.38 -3.50
N GLU A 129 -3.18 -0.07 -2.76
CA GLU A 129 -3.20 0.03 -1.30
C GLU A 129 -3.06 1.48 -0.85
N ALA A 130 -3.81 1.83 0.20
CA ALA A 130 -3.76 3.15 0.83
C ALA A 130 -3.75 3.07 2.35
N GLU A 131 -3.18 4.09 3.00
CA GLU A 131 -3.36 4.33 4.43
C GLU A 131 -4.79 4.78 4.70
N ALA A 132 -5.41 4.17 5.72
CA ALA A 132 -6.71 4.61 6.20
C ALA A 132 -6.89 4.24 7.68
N GLN A 133 -7.16 5.25 8.51
CA GLN A 133 -7.64 5.04 9.88
C GLN A 133 -9.07 4.49 9.87
N PRO A 134 -9.53 3.87 10.98
CA PRO A 134 -10.85 3.25 11.01
C PRO A 134 -12.03 4.16 10.66
N ARG A 135 -11.89 5.48 10.91
CA ARG A 135 -12.89 6.49 10.55
C ARG A 135 -12.78 6.93 9.09
N GLU A 136 -11.57 6.99 8.56
CA GLU A 136 -11.30 7.37 7.17
C GLU A 136 -11.82 6.28 6.23
N ALA A 137 -11.62 4.99 6.53
CA ALA A 137 -12.13 3.90 5.71
C ALA A 137 -13.67 3.81 5.58
N ARG A 138 -14.43 4.71 6.23
CA ARG A 138 -15.90 4.75 6.17
C ARG A 138 -16.37 5.63 5.01
N GLY A 139 -17.49 5.24 4.41
CA GLY A 139 -18.15 6.00 3.36
C GLY A 139 -17.94 5.40 1.98
N VAL A 140 -18.12 6.24 0.97
CA VAL A 140 -18.08 5.85 -0.43
C VAL A 140 -16.95 6.61 -1.11
N TYR A 141 -16.14 5.87 -1.83
CA TYR A 141 -14.93 6.32 -2.50
C TYR A 141 -15.08 6.21 -4.02
N THR A 142 -14.29 7.03 -4.70
CA THR A 142 -13.99 6.90 -6.13
C THR A 142 -12.52 6.54 -6.24
N LEU A 143 -12.22 5.42 -6.90
CA LEU A 143 -10.86 5.09 -7.33
C LEU A 143 -10.65 5.62 -8.74
N GLU A 144 -9.61 6.42 -8.90
CA GLU A 144 -9.14 6.89 -10.20
C GLU A 144 -7.79 6.25 -10.49
N LEU A 145 -7.66 5.63 -11.66
CA LEU A 145 -6.43 5.06 -12.17
C LEU A 145 -6.06 5.77 -13.48
N GLN A 146 -4.86 6.33 -13.53
CA GLN A 146 -4.34 7.01 -14.70
C GLN A 146 -3.08 6.33 -15.20
N ASP A 147 -2.86 6.33 -16.50
CA ASP A 147 -1.55 6.01 -17.04
C ASP A 147 -0.50 7.05 -16.62
N ALA A 148 0.78 6.74 -16.82
CA ALA A 148 1.88 7.59 -16.38
C ALA A 148 1.84 9.00 -17.01
N GLU A 149 1.30 9.06 -18.23
CA GLU A 149 1.13 10.22 -19.08
C GLU A 149 -0.11 11.06 -18.73
N GLY A 150 -1.04 10.52 -17.93
CA GLY A 150 -2.33 11.15 -17.59
C GLY A 150 -3.34 11.17 -18.74
N THR A 151 -3.12 10.38 -19.80
CA THR A 151 -3.94 10.39 -21.02
C THR A 151 -5.12 9.43 -20.96
N ARG A 152 -5.00 8.34 -20.21
CA ARG A 152 -6.07 7.37 -19.99
C ARG A 152 -6.46 7.37 -18.52
N LEU A 153 -7.76 7.43 -18.27
CA LEU A 153 -8.34 7.43 -16.95
C LEU A 153 -9.41 6.34 -16.86
N LEU A 154 -9.26 5.46 -15.87
CA LEU A 154 -10.31 4.56 -15.40
C LEU A 154 -10.85 5.11 -14.07
N VAL A 155 -12.16 5.33 -14.02
CA VAL A 155 -12.86 5.81 -12.83
C VAL A 155 -13.76 4.71 -12.32
N LEU A 156 -13.53 4.26 -11.09
CA LEU A 156 -14.36 3.32 -10.37
C LEU A 156 -15.10 4.05 -9.24
N PRO A 157 -16.34 4.49 -9.48
CA PRO A 157 -17.14 5.10 -8.43
C PRO A 157 -17.64 4.01 -7.47
N ARG A 158 -18.17 4.46 -6.31
CA ARG A 158 -18.90 3.61 -5.36
C ARG A 158 -18.06 2.53 -4.65
N VAL A 159 -16.75 2.69 -4.60
CA VAL A 159 -15.86 1.82 -3.80
C VAL A 159 -16.21 1.99 -2.32
N ARG A 160 -16.43 0.88 -1.61
CA ARG A 160 -16.63 0.86 -0.16
C ARG A 160 -15.64 -0.11 0.45
N PHE A 161 -15.28 0.09 1.71
CA PHE A 161 -14.43 -0.84 2.44
C PHE A 161 -15.24 -1.60 3.50
N PRO A 162 -14.87 -2.86 3.82
CA PRO A 162 -15.49 -3.64 4.89
C PRO A 162 -15.54 -2.90 6.23
N SER A 163 -16.47 -3.31 7.09
CA SER A 163 -16.55 -2.81 8.46
C SER A 163 -15.73 -3.70 9.39
N ILE A 164 -14.57 -3.24 9.85
CA ILE A 164 -13.83 -3.86 10.97
C ILE A 164 -14.20 -3.21 12.30
#